data_AF-A0A6P2CX20-F1
#
_entry.id   AF-A0A6P2CX20-F1
#
_cell.length_a   1.000
_cell.length_b   1.000
_cell.length_c   1.000
_cell.angle_alpha   90.00
_cell.angle_beta   90.00
_cell.angle_gamma   90.00
#
_symmetry.space_group_name_H-M   'P 1'
#
loop_
_entity.id
_entity.type
_entity.pdbx_description
1 polymer ?
#
loop_
_entity_poly.entity_id
_entity_poly.type
_entity_poly.pdbx_seq_one_letter_code
_entity_poly.pdbx_strand_id
1 'polypeptide(L)'
;MAEVLETTPRRAIEGARDTARFKIVRSLAGRLAPGDTFAMYYHLLWIDEKNEVLEPPKFVKGQRYLLFLKSHQEDRGGNEGKRWVYELTDQWLSVQADHARLVKEAVTAVRVAHGDAAGEWSESVGPLQARLVLVSGRVFNGTPIITAYLDVRNAAGGDNTVDFDLEKATKSWAVTDEEGKEVAPTSPPGNWISTGTTQKPTLPAQARTRLTLTASGAGVLKDNDGHLELGSEQVWVFPKGTGKTYYLKGKIRVEPTGDRGQWSGTLDLPRVKIPIGRK
;
A
#
# COMPACT_ATOMS: atom_id res chain seq x y z
N MET A 1 3.68 11.01 5.65
CA MET A 1 4.87 11.74 6.11
C MET A 1 4.69 13.21 5.80
N ALA A 2 4.88 14.05 6.81
CA ALA A 2 4.69 15.48 6.70
C ALA A 2 5.85 16.24 7.37
N GLU A 3 6.10 17.44 6.88
CA GLU A 3 7.05 18.40 7.45
C GLU A 3 6.27 19.47 8.19
N VAL A 4 6.74 19.84 9.39
CA VAL A 4 6.12 20.90 10.20
C VAL A 4 6.56 22.25 9.66
N LEU A 5 5.62 23.02 9.10
CA LEU A 5 5.89 24.37 8.59
C LEU A 5 5.94 25.39 9.72
N GLU A 6 4.99 25.30 10.63
CA GLU A 6 4.85 26.22 11.76
C GLU A 6 4.08 25.55 12.89
N THR A 7 4.36 26.00 14.11
CA THR A 7 3.63 25.67 15.33
C THR A 7 3.24 26.98 15.98
N THR A 8 1.97 27.12 16.33
CA THR A 8 1.46 28.33 16.97
C THR A 8 0.93 27.94 18.35
N PRO A 9 1.83 27.75 19.34
CA PRO A 9 1.39 27.48 20.69
C PRO A 9 0.70 28.73 21.25
N ARG A 10 -0.47 28.55 21.87
CA ARG A 10 -1.10 29.60 22.68
C ARG A 10 -0.59 29.48 24.12
N ARG A 11 -0.79 30.52 24.95
CA ARG A 11 -0.40 30.48 26.37
C ARG A 11 -0.89 29.17 27.01
N ALA A 12 0.03 28.46 27.66
CA ALA A 12 -0.26 27.21 28.35
C ALA A 12 -1.14 27.49 29.56
N ILE A 13 -2.43 27.22 29.41
CA ILE A 13 -3.42 27.15 30.49
C ILE A 13 -4.17 25.84 30.31
N GLU A 14 -4.64 25.25 31.40
CA GLU A 14 -5.43 24.02 31.35
C GLU A 14 -6.58 24.13 30.32
N GLY A 15 -6.62 23.22 29.35
CA GLY A 15 -7.63 23.23 28.28
C GLY A 15 -7.32 24.09 27.04
N ALA A 16 -6.18 24.78 26.97
CA ALA A 16 -5.72 25.45 25.75
C ALA A 16 -5.47 24.47 24.58
N ARG A 17 -5.59 24.97 23.34
CA ARG A 17 -5.39 24.18 22.12
C ARG A 17 -4.27 24.79 21.28
N ASP A 18 -3.32 23.94 20.89
CA ASP A 18 -2.24 24.33 19.99
C ASP A 18 -2.50 23.86 18.56
N THR A 19 -1.89 24.57 17.62
CA THR A 19 -2.03 24.27 16.19
C THR A 19 -0.66 24.07 15.57
N ALA A 20 -0.53 23.04 14.73
CA ALA A 20 0.61 22.87 13.85
C ALA A 20 0.14 22.83 12.40
N ARG A 21 0.87 23.49 11.51
CA ARG A 21 0.64 23.43 10.08
C ARG A 21 1.69 22.54 9.44
N PHE A 22 1.22 21.61 8.63
CA PHE A 22 2.06 20.61 8.00
C PHE A 22 2.04 20.75 6.49
N LYS A 23 3.14 20.40 5.85
CA LYS A 23 3.23 20.15 4.41
C LYS A 23 3.42 18.66 4.18
N ILE A 24 2.58 18.08 3.33
CA ILE A 24 2.70 16.67 2.97
C ILE A 24 3.90 16.51 2.06
N VAL A 25 4.90 15.78 2.54
CA VAL A 25 6.06 15.39 1.71
C VAL A 25 5.71 14.14 0.91
N ARG A 26 5.05 13.19 1.57
CA ARG A 26 4.62 11.93 0.97
C ARG A 26 3.38 11.41 1.67
N SER A 27 2.34 11.17 0.91
CA SER A 27 1.17 10.44 1.38
C SER A 27 1.39 8.94 1.22
N LEU A 28 0.95 8.18 2.23
CA LEU A 28 1.00 6.72 2.19
C LEU A 28 -0.34 6.12 1.80
N ALA A 29 -1.43 6.77 2.21
CA ALA A 29 -2.82 6.45 1.96
C ALA A 29 -3.67 7.70 2.28
N GLY A 30 -4.91 7.72 1.80
CA GLY A 30 -5.87 8.82 2.04
C GLY A 30 -5.83 9.92 0.98
N ARG A 31 -6.59 10.99 1.22
CA ARG A 31 -6.89 12.05 0.23
C ARG A 31 -5.80 13.12 0.10
N LEU A 32 -4.93 13.24 1.09
CA LEU A 32 -3.86 14.24 1.09
C LEU A 32 -2.77 13.85 0.07
N ALA A 33 -2.37 14.78 -0.78
CA ALA A 33 -1.36 14.64 -1.81
C ALA A 33 -0.04 15.34 -1.43
N PRO A 34 1.12 14.94 -2.00
CA PRO A 34 2.36 15.69 -1.85
C PRO A 34 2.18 17.16 -2.23
N GLY A 35 2.61 18.06 -1.35
CA GLY A 35 2.44 19.50 -1.50
C GLY A 35 1.25 20.07 -0.73
N ASP A 36 0.23 19.27 -0.42
CA ASP A 36 -0.92 19.71 0.38
C ASP A 36 -0.47 20.24 1.74
N THR A 37 -1.16 21.27 2.21
CA THR A 37 -1.00 21.76 3.58
C THR A 37 -2.27 21.60 4.37
N PHE A 38 -2.14 21.15 5.62
CA PHE A 38 -3.26 21.07 6.55
C PHE A 38 -2.82 21.56 7.93
N ALA A 39 -3.77 22.13 8.66
CA ALA A 39 -3.60 22.50 10.06
C ALA A 39 -4.21 21.40 10.92
N MET A 40 -3.55 21.11 12.04
CA MET A 40 -3.99 20.09 12.98
C MET A 40 -3.97 20.68 14.38
N TYR A 41 -5.05 20.41 15.11
CA TYR A 41 -5.13 20.72 16.53
C TYR A 41 -4.57 19.55 17.33
N TYR A 42 -3.76 19.85 18.34
CA TYR A 42 -3.23 18.85 19.26
C TYR A 42 -3.20 19.37 20.69
N HIS A 43 -3.13 18.44 21.64
CA HIS A 43 -3.16 18.74 23.07
C HIS A 43 -1.84 19.34 23.59
N LEU A 44 -2.07 20.39 24.40
CA LEU A 44 -1.27 21.17 25.36
C LEU A 44 0.24 20.96 25.48
N LEU A 45 0.97 22.09 25.40
CA LEU A 45 2.10 22.34 26.29
C LEU A 45 1.55 22.65 27.69
N TRP A 46 1.96 21.92 28.72
CA TRP A 46 1.74 22.33 30.11
C TRP A 46 2.91 23.20 30.56
N ILE A 47 2.61 24.41 31.04
CA ILE A 47 3.58 25.25 31.72
C ILE A 47 2.99 25.51 33.11
N ASP A 48 3.75 25.22 34.16
CA ASP A 48 3.30 25.46 35.53
C ASP A 48 3.34 26.96 35.89
N GLU A 49 2.90 27.30 37.11
CA GLU A 49 2.92 28.68 37.62
C GLU A 49 4.35 29.29 37.69
N LYS A 50 5.40 28.47 37.53
CA LYS A 50 6.81 28.87 37.55
C LYS A 50 7.41 29.02 36.15
N ASN A 51 6.60 28.93 35.09
CA ASN A 51 7.04 28.90 33.70
C ASN A 51 7.86 27.65 33.30
N GLU A 52 7.77 26.56 34.05
CA GLU A 52 8.45 25.31 33.69
C GLU A 52 7.62 24.51 32.68
N VAL A 53 8.25 24.12 31.57
CA VAL A 53 7.61 23.27 30.54
C VAL A 53 7.53 21.84 31.08
N LEU A 54 6.31 21.40 31.39
CA LEU A 54 6.04 20.07 31.92
C LEU A 54 6.02 19.00 30.82
N GLU A 55 5.66 19.38 29.58
CA GLU A 55 5.72 18.49 28.41
C GLU A 55 6.33 19.20 27.19
N PRO A 56 7.27 18.57 26.48
CA PRO A 56 7.84 19.15 25.26
C PRO A 56 6.81 19.24 24.13
N PRO A 57 6.97 20.17 23.16
CA PRO A 57 6.09 20.24 22.00
C PRO A 57 6.07 18.91 21.25
N LYS A 58 4.87 18.41 20.93
CA LYS A 58 4.71 17.20 20.11
C LYS A 58 5.37 17.33 18.73
N PHE A 59 5.35 18.54 18.18
CA PHE A 59 5.88 18.85 16.85
C PHE A 59 6.88 20.00 16.92
N VAL A 60 8.00 19.83 16.22
CA VAL A 60 9.06 20.84 16.10
C VAL A 60 9.10 21.35 14.68
N LYS A 61 9.11 22.67 14.50
CA LYS A 61 9.22 23.32 13.18
C LYS A 61 10.44 22.81 12.41
N GLY A 62 10.25 22.51 11.12
CA GLY A 62 11.28 22.00 10.21
C GLY A 62 11.54 20.50 10.33
N GLN A 63 11.01 19.82 11.35
CA GLN A 63 11.15 18.37 11.49
C GLN A 63 10.12 17.60 10.68
N ARG A 64 10.43 16.33 10.40
CA ARG A 64 9.56 15.41 9.64
C ARG A 64 8.96 14.36 10.55
N TYR A 65 7.70 14.04 10.28
CA TYR A 65 6.93 13.07 11.06
C TYR A 65 6.16 12.12 10.15
N LEU A 66 6.05 10.87 10.58
CA LEU A 66 5.02 9.95 10.10
C LEU A 66 3.78 10.14 10.98
N LEU A 67 2.71 10.63 10.37
CA LEU A 67 1.46 10.94 11.04
C LEU A 67 0.39 9.95 10.60
N PHE A 68 -0.40 9.46 11.56
CA PHE A 68 -1.62 8.71 11.32
C PHE A 68 -2.80 9.63 11.64
N LEU A 69 -3.68 9.79 10.66
CA LEU A 69 -4.80 10.73 10.75
C LEU A 69 -6.11 9.98 10.60
N LYS A 70 -7.09 10.31 11.43
CA LYS A 70 -8.49 9.93 11.21
C LYS A 70 -9.14 11.04 10.39
N SER A 71 -9.93 10.67 9.38
CA SER A 71 -10.67 11.65 8.59
C SER A 71 -12.17 11.39 8.66
N HIS A 72 -12.94 12.45 8.84
CA HIS A 72 -14.40 12.44 8.72
C HIS A 72 -14.88 13.66 7.95
N GLN A 73 -16.11 13.58 7.46
CA GLN A 73 -16.74 14.67 6.77
C GLN A 73 -17.58 15.45 7.78
N GLU A 74 -17.30 16.74 7.94
CA GLU A 74 -18.12 17.65 8.73
C GLU A 74 -18.98 18.50 7.79
N ASP A 75 -20.24 18.68 8.18
CA ASP A 75 -21.13 19.66 7.57
C ASP A 75 -21.09 20.92 8.45
N ARG A 76 -20.62 22.04 7.88
CA ARG A 76 -20.58 23.32 8.59
C ARG A 76 -21.84 24.17 8.38
N GLY A 77 -22.78 23.69 7.56
CA GLY A 77 -23.97 24.46 7.19
C GLY A 77 -23.65 25.71 6.37
N GLY A 78 -24.70 26.34 5.84
CA GLY A 78 -24.58 27.56 5.04
C GLY A 78 -23.84 27.36 3.70
N ASN A 79 -23.12 28.39 3.25
CA ASN A 79 -22.39 28.40 1.97
C ASN A 79 -21.05 27.63 2.00
N GLU A 80 -20.57 27.19 3.17
CA GLU A 80 -19.27 26.50 3.31
C GLU A 80 -19.33 25.02 2.89
N GLY A 81 -20.53 24.42 2.85
CA GLY A 81 -20.74 23.03 2.44
C GLY A 81 -20.06 22.00 3.34
N LYS A 82 -19.82 20.81 2.77
CA LYS A 82 -19.18 19.70 3.47
C LYS A 82 -17.67 19.73 3.29
N ARG A 83 -16.92 19.57 4.38
CA ARG A 83 -15.44 19.55 4.38
C ARG A 83 -14.90 18.28 5.03
N TRP A 84 -13.77 17.79 4.52
CA TRP A 84 -12.98 16.77 5.19
C TRP A 84 -12.14 17.38 6.30
N VAL A 85 -12.32 16.86 7.52
CA VAL A 85 -11.53 17.20 8.69
C VAL A 85 -10.59 16.04 8.99
N TYR A 86 -9.38 16.36 9.43
CA TYR A 86 -8.35 15.39 9.79
C TYR A 86 -7.96 15.59 11.25
N GLU A 87 -7.99 14.51 12.00
CA GLU A 87 -7.63 14.46 13.42
C GLU A 87 -6.36 13.61 13.59
N LEU A 88 -5.44 14.09 14.43
CA LEU A 88 -4.26 13.31 14.82
C LEU A 88 -4.72 12.10 15.62
N THR A 89 -4.25 10.90 15.28
CA THR A 89 -4.32 9.78 16.23
C THR A 89 -3.12 9.85 17.18
N ASP A 90 -3.20 9.21 18.35
CA ASP A 90 -2.07 9.16 19.29
C ASP A 90 -0.83 8.42 18.74
N GLN A 91 -0.93 7.88 17.52
CA GLN A 91 0.16 7.23 16.83
C GLN A 91 0.82 8.23 15.87
N TRP A 92 2.07 8.56 16.17
CA TRP A 92 2.96 9.31 15.27
C TRP A 92 4.40 8.99 15.61
N LEU A 93 5.30 9.20 14.65
CA LEU A 93 6.72 8.92 14.81
C LEU A 93 7.55 10.09 14.25
N SER A 94 8.52 10.57 15.03
CA SER A 94 9.55 11.47 14.50
C SER A 94 10.41 10.71 13.48
N VAL A 95 10.67 11.33 12.34
CA VAL A 95 11.51 10.76 11.30
C VAL A 95 12.89 11.38 11.43
N GLN A 96 13.74 10.75 12.24
CA GLN A 96 15.15 11.12 12.35
C GLN A 96 15.96 10.50 11.22
N ALA A 97 17.09 11.11 10.85
CA ALA A 97 17.90 10.72 9.69
C ALA A 97 18.50 9.31 9.81
N ASP A 98 18.76 8.85 11.04
CA ASP A 98 19.25 7.52 11.41
C ASP A 98 18.15 6.43 11.43
N HIS A 99 16.88 6.82 11.48
CA HIS A 99 15.73 5.92 11.57
C HIS A 99 14.95 5.75 10.25
N ALA A 100 15.58 6.03 9.09
CA ALA A 100 14.92 5.90 7.78
C ALA A 100 14.34 4.50 7.50
N ARG A 101 14.91 3.45 8.11
CA ARG A 101 14.41 2.07 8.02
C ARG A 101 13.05 1.87 8.70
N LEU A 102 12.82 2.51 9.85
CA LEU A 102 11.53 2.49 10.56
C LEU A 102 10.41 3.08 9.72
N VAL A 103 10.71 4.10 8.90
CA VAL A 103 9.74 4.66 7.96
C VAL A 103 9.32 3.61 6.94
N LYS A 104 10.27 2.84 6.38
CA LYS A 104 9.96 1.76 5.42
C LYS A 104 9.07 0.70 6.06
N GLU A 105 9.41 0.25 7.27
CA GLU A 105 8.66 -0.77 8.00
C GLU A 105 7.26 -0.30 8.40
N ALA A 106 7.13 0.93 8.91
CA ALA A 106 5.82 1.53 9.24
C ALA A 106 4.97 1.76 7.98
N VAL A 107 5.55 2.18 6.86
CA VAL A 107 4.85 2.30 5.57
C VAL A 107 4.30 0.94 5.13
N THR A 108 5.11 -0.11 5.21
CA THR A 108 4.69 -1.47 4.87
C THR A 108 3.56 -1.94 5.78
N ALA A 109 3.70 -1.76 7.10
CA ALA A 109 2.69 -2.18 8.08
C ALA A 109 1.34 -1.46 7.88
N VAL A 110 1.37 -0.16 7.60
CA VAL A 110 0.18 0.68 7.43
C VAL A 110 -0.53 0.35 6.14
N ARG A 111 0.21 0.19 5.04
CA ARG A 111 -0.41 -0.15 3.77
C ARG A 111 -1.07 -1.54 3.86
N VAL A 112 -0.41 -2.54 4.45
CA VAL A 112 -0.99 -3.87 4.71
C VAL A 112 -2.26 -3.77 5.57
N ALA A 113 -2.25 -2.94 6.62
CA ALA A 113 -3.41 -2.71 7.49
C ALA A 113 -4.62 -2.13 6.75
N HIS A 114 -4.38 -1.29 5.74
CA HIS A 114 -5.40 -0.65 4.92
C HIS A 114 -5.71 -1.41 3.62
N GLY A 115 -5.25 -2.65 3.53
CA GLY A 115 -5.54 -3.50 2.39
C GLY A 115 -4.50 -3.49 1.29
N ASP A 116 -3.52 -2.59 1.24
CA ASP A 116 -2.50 -2.48 0.18
C ASP A 116 -1.14 -3.07 0.63
N ALA A 117 -0.87 -4.34 0.33
CA ALA A 117 0.41 -4.96 0.64
C ALA A 117 1.31 -4.94 -0.60
N ALA A 118 2.43 -4.21 -0.55
CA ALA A 118 3.45 -4.25 -1.61
C ALA A 118 4.66 -5.06 -1.17
N GLY A 119 5.08 -6.01 -2.01
CA GLY A 119 6.33 -6.76 -1.82
C GLY A 119 7.57 -5.94 -2.12
N GLU A 120 8.73 -6.52 -1.85
CA GLU A 120 10.01 -5.98 -2.33
C GLU A 120 10.13 -6.16 -3.85
N TRP A 121 10.97 -5.33 -4.48
CA TRP A 121 11.34 -5.52 -5.88
C TRP A 121 12.17 -6.80 -6.04
N SER A 122 11.93 -7.52 -7.13
CA SER A 122 12.77 -8.64 -7.57
C SER A 122 14.19 -8.17 -7.87
N GLU A 123 15.10 -9.14 -7.96
CA GLU A 123 16.36 -8.92 -8.68
C GLU A 123 16.10 -8.47 -10.11
N SER A 124 17.06 -7.72 -10.67
CA SER A 124 17.00 -7.26 -12.06
C SER A 124 17.28 -8.42 -13.01
N VAL A 125 16.45 -8.57 -14.03
CA VAL A 125 16.63 -9.54 -15.11
C VAL A 125 16.67 -8.77 -16.43
N GLY A 126 17.89 -8.54 -16.90
CA GLY A 126 18.15 -7.49 -17.88
C GLY A 126 17.70 -6.13 -17.31
N PRO A 127 16.88 -5.35 -18.04
CA PRO A 127 16.45 -4.03 -17.59
C PRO A 127 15.26 -4.06 -16.62
N LEU A 128 14.57 -5.21 -16.45
CA LEU A 128 13.31 -5.25 -15.71
C LEU A 128 13.47 -5.71 -14.26
N GLN A 129 12.70 -5.09 -13.39
CA GLN A 129 12.37 -5.57 -12.04
C GLN A 129 10.86 -5.54 -11.87
N ALA A 130 10.34 -6.43 -11.03
CA ALA A 130 8.93 -6.49 -10.72
C ALA A 130 8.66 -6.76 -9.25
N ARG A 131 7.45 -6.45 -8.79
CA ARG A 131 6.98 -6.83 -7.45
C ARG A 131 5.48 -7.09 -7.45
N LEU A 132 5.05 -7.88 -6.50
CA LEU A 132 3.64 -8.10 -6.23
C LEU A 132 3.07 -6.96 -5.38
N VAL A 133 1.84 -6.57 -5.70
CA VAL A 133 1.03 -5.66 -4.88
C VAL A 133 -0.34 -6.27 -4.72
N LEU A 134 -0.77 -6.49 -3.49
CA LEU A 134 -2.07 -7.08 -3.16
C LEU A 134 -2.95 -6.02 -2.52
N VAL A 135 -4.17 -5.85 -3.03
CA VAL A 135 -5.14 -4.89 -2.53
C VAL A 135 -6.39 -5.63 -2.06
N SER A 136 -6.75 -5.49 -0.79
CA SER A 136 -8.05 -5.91 -0.27
C SER A 136 -9.11 -4.95 -0.80
N GLY A 137 -9.94 -5.45 -1.71
CA GLY A 137 -10.91 -4.68 -2.47
C GLY A 137 -12.32 -4.79 -1.89
N ARG A 138 -13.31 -4.83 -2.79
CA ARG A 138 -14.72 -4.92 -2.42
C ARG A 138 -15.01 -6.19 -1.62
N VAL A 139 -16.00 -6.12 -0.74
CA VAL A 139 -16.54 -7.28 -0.02
C VAL A 139 -17.70 -7.85 -0.82
N PHE A 140 -17.69 -9.16 -1.06
CA PHE A 140 -18.77 -9.90 -1.71
C PHE A 140 -19.12 -11.13 -0.86
N ASN A 141 -20.40 -11.35 -0.56
CA ASN A 141 -20.85 -12.39 0.37
C ASN A 141 -20.14 -12.34 1.74
N GLY A 142 -19.82 -11.15 2.25
CA GLY A 142 -19.08 -11.01 3.52
C GLY A 142 -17.58 -11.31 3.42
N THR A 143 -17.07 -11.65 2.23
CA THR A 143 -15.67 -11.99 1.96
C THR A 143 -14.98 -10.89 1.15
N PRO A 144 -13.86 -10.31 1.63
CA PRO A 144 -13.05 -9.38 0.85
C PRO A 144 -12.42 -10.04 -0.38
N ILE A 145 -12.53 -9.40 -1.56
CA ILE A 145 -11.82 -9.84 -2.76
C ILE A 145 -10.43 -9.22 -2.77
N ILE A 146 -9.39 -10.05 -2.80
CA ILE A 146 -8.00 -9.62 -2.87
C ILE A 146 -7.61 -9.48 -4.35
N THR A 147 -7.34 -8.26 -4.79
CA THR A 147 -6.82 -7.97 -6.12
C THR A 147 -5.30 -7.97 -6.11
N ALA A 148 -4.69 -8.80 -6.93
CA ALA A 148 -3.26 -8.84 -7.16
C ALA A 148 -2.89 -8.01 -8.39
N TYR A 149 -1.79 -7.26 -8.25
CA TYR A 149 -1.16 -6.48 -9.29
C TYR A 149 0.32 -6.84 -9.38
N LEU A 150 0.85 -6.63 -10.57
CA LEU A 150 2.28 -6.62 -10.86
C LEU A 150 2.72 -5.18 -11.11
N ASP A 151 3.52 -4.61 -10.22
CA ASP A 151 4.30 -3.43 -10.56
C ASP A 151 5.53 -3.90 -11.34
N VAL A 152 5.75 -3.34 -12.53
CA VAL A 152 6.96 -3.59 -13.33
C VAL A 152 7.65 -2.26 -13.57
N ARG A 153 8.98 -2.25 -13.49
CA ARG A 153 9.80 -1.09 -13.87
C ARG A 153 10.95 -1.50 -14.77
N ASN A 154 11.30 -0.60 -15.67
CA ASN A 154 12.56 -0.62 -16.39
C ASN A 154 13.58 0.18 -15.57
N ALA A 155 14.53 -0.52 -14.95
CA ALA A 155 15.57 0.07 -14.10
C ALA A 155 16.81 0.54 -14.91
N ALA A 156 16.86 0.29 -16.22
CA ALA A 156 17.95 0.73 -17.07
C ALA A 156 17.90 2.26 -17.31
N GLY A 157 19.07 2.86 -17.56
CA GLY A 157 19.19 4.24 -18.03
C GLY A 157 19.32 4.35 -19.55
N GLY A 158 19.38 5.59 -20.06
CA GLY A 158 19.54 5.88 -21.49
C GLY A 158 18.28 5.61 -22.30
N ASP A 159 18.43 5.30 -23.59
CA ASP A 159 17.32 5.09 -24.53
C ASP A 159 16.81 3.63 -24.54
N ASN A 160 16.97 2.91 -23.42
CA ASN A 160 16.57 1.52 -23.33
C ASN A 160 15.05 1.38 -23.18
N THR A 161 14.37 1.03 -24.25
CA THR A 161 12.93 0.75 -24.28
C THR A 161 12.68 -0.74 -24.44
N VAL A 162 11.76 -1.28 -23.65
CA VAL A 162 11.52 -2.72 -23.55
C VAL A 162 10.04 -3.04 -23.62
N ASP A 163 9.66 -3.97 -24.49
CA ASP A 163 8.31 -4.53 -24.54
C ASP A 163 8.19 -5.71 -23.59
N PHE A 164 7.24 -5.63 -22.65
CA PHE A 164 6.94 -6.70 -21.71
C PHE A 164 5.57 -7.29 -22.03
N ASP A 165 5.53 -8.53 -22.53
CA ASP A 165 4.30 -9.23 -22.88
C ASP A 165 3.88 -10.17 -21.74
N LEU A 166 3.03 -9.67 -20.84
CA LEU A 166 2.54 -10.45 -19.71
C LEU A 166 1.51 -11.51 -20.14
N GLU A 167 0.85 -11.34 -21.30
CA GLU A 167 -0.13 -12.30 -21.79
C GLU A 167 0.52 -13.62 -22.20
N LYS A 168 1.64 -13.53 -22.91
CA LYS A 168 2.42 -14.71 -23.32
C LYS A 168 3.27 -15.31 -22.21
N ALA A 169 3.31 -14.69 -21.03
CA ALA A 169 4.12 -15.17 -19.93
C ALA A 169 3.50 -16.40 -19.26
N THR A 170 4.34 -17.39 -18.98
CA THR A 170 4.01 -18.47 -18.04
C THR A 170 4.10 -17.93 -16.61
N LYS A 171 3.06 -18.18 -15.82
CA LYS A 171 2.90 -17.64 -14.46
C LYS A 171 2.75 -18.80 -13.49
N SER A 172 3.55 -18.81 -12.42
CA SER A 172 3.42 -19.77 -11.32
C SER A 172 3.25 -19.03 -10.01
N TRP A 173 2.27 -19.42 -9.21
CA TRP A 173 1.94 -18.78 -7.93
C TRP A 173 1.96 -19.81 -6.81
N ALA A 174 2.40 -19.37 -5.64
CA ALA A 174 2.30 -20.18 -4.42
C ALA A 174 1.88 -19.28 -3.26
N VAL A 175 0.93 -19.78 -2.47
CA VAL A 175 0.57 -19.18 -1.19
C VAL A 175 1.22 -19.99 -0.08
N THR A 176 1.84 -19.33 0.88
CA THR A 176 2.38 -19.97 2.08
C THR A 176 1.77 -19.35 3.33
N ASP A 177 1.74 -20.10 4.42
CA ASP A 177 1.53 -19.55 5.75
C ASP A 177 2.81 -18.86 6.29
N GLU A 178 2.75 -18.45 7.56
CA GLU A 178 3.84 -17.79 8.27
C GLU A 178 5.07 -18.67 8.48
N GLU A 179 4.86 -19.99 8.60
CA GLU A 179 5.92 -21.00 8.73
C GLU A 179 6.55 -21.36 7.36
N GLY A 180 6.01 -20.81 6.27
CA GLY A 180 6.47 -21.06 4.91
C GLY A 180 5.91 -22.35 4.30
N LYS A 181 4.95 -22.99 4.96
CA LYS A 181 4.26 -24.17 4.44
C LYS A 181 3.27 -23.74 3.36
N GLU A 182 3.25 -24.48 2.27
CA GLU A 182 2.37 -24.20 1.14
C GLU A 182 0.90 -24.45 1.47
N VAL A 183 0.04 -23.53 1.03
CA VAL A 183 -1.41 -23.60 1.14
C VAL A 183 -1.97 -23.96 -0.22
N ALA A 184 -2.60 -25.14 -0.28
CA ALA A 184 -3.22 -25.62 -1.51
C ALA A 184 -4.34 -24.68 -1.99
N PRO A 185 -4.49 -24.49 -3.32
CA PRO A 185 -5.66 -23.81 -3.88
C PRO A 185 -6.96 -24.51 -3.48
N THR A 186 -8.02 -23.73 -3.28
CA THR A 186 -9.39 -24.21 -3.01
C THR A 186 -10.15 -24.54 -4.29
N SER A 187 -9.86 -23.82 -5.39
CA SER A 187 -10.48 -23.99 -6.72
C SER A 187 -11.99 -24.28 -6.71
N PRO A 188 -12.83 -23.37 -6.16
CA PRO A 188 -14.28 -23.56 -6.16
C PRO A 188 -14.84 -23.50 -7.60
N PRO A 189 -16.05 -24.04 -7.84
CA PRO A 189 -16.72 -23.93 -9.13
C PRO A 189 -16.80 -22.48 -9.61
N GLY A 190 -16.63 -22.26 -10.91
CA GLY A 190 -16.58 -20.92 -11.50
C GLY A 190 -17.11 -20.86 -12.92
N ASN A 191 -17.31 -19.63 -13.40
CA ASN A 191 -17.55 -19.32 -14.79
C ASN A 191 -16.48 -18.32 -15.23
N TRP A 192 -15.37 -18.85 -15.75
CA TRP A 192 -14.20 -18.06 -16.12
C TRP A 192 -14.49 -17.25 -17.37
N ILE A 193 -14.65 -15.94 -17.17
CA ILE A 193 -14.80 -14.99 -18.26
C ILE A 193 -13.42 -14.38 -18.51
N SER A 194 -12.86 -14.61 -19.69
CA SER A 194 -11.63 -13.93 -20.10
C SER A 194 -11.91 -12.43 -20.21
N THR A 195 -11.35 -11.64 -19.29
CA THR A 195 -11.37 -10.18 -19.38
C THR A 195 -10.28 -9.79 -20.37
N GLY A 196 -10.60 -9.82 -21.67
CA GLY A 196 -9.67 -9.66 -22.81
C GLY A 196 -8.96 -8.30 -22.91
N THR A 197 -8.20 -7.92 -21.89
CA THR A 197 -7.39 -6.70 -21.89
C THR A 197 -5.94 -7.07 -22.17
N THR A 198 -5.42 -6.60 -23.30
CA THR A 198 -4.03 -6.80 -23.69
C THR A 198 -3.07 -6.23 -22.64
N GLN A 199 -2.24 -7.09 -22.03
CA GLN A 199 -1.24 -6.71 -21.02
C GLN A 199 0.19 -6.71 -21.60
N LYS A 200 0.40 -5.90 -22.63
CA LYS A 200 1.70 -5.76 -23.31
C LYS A 200 2.24 -4.32 -23.26
N PRO A 201 2.67 -3.82 -22.09
CA PRO A 201 3.27 -2.48 -22.01
C PRO A 201 4.64 -2.41 -22.69
N THR A 202 4.86 -1.30 -23.38
CA THR A 202 6.19 -0.80 -23.76
C THR A 202 6.71 0.11 -22.64
N LEU A 203 7.88 -0.20 -22.09
CA LEU A 203 8.49 0.48 -20.95
C LEU A 203 9.77 1.22 -21.37
N PRO A 204 9.71 2.55 -21.50
CA PRO A 204 10.92 3.38 -21.59
C PRO A 204 11.83 3.22 -20.38
N ALA A 205 13.08 3.66 -20.50
CA ALA A 205 14.03 3.69 -19.39
C ALA A 205 13.45 4.46 -18.20
N GLN A 206 13.67 3.93 -16.99
CA GLN A 206 13.14 4.46 -15.72
C GLN A 206 11.60 4.51 -15.61
N ALA A 207 10.86 4.04 -16.62
CA ALA A 207 9.41 3.97 -16.56
C ALA A 207 8.93 2.84 -15.66
N ARG A 208 7.70 2.99 -15.17
CA ARG A 208 7.01 1.98 -14.36
C ARG A 208 5.55 1.88 -14.80
N THR A 209 4.99 0.69 -14.66
CA THR A 209 3.56 0.45 -14.88
C THR A 209 3.03 -0.55 -13.85
N ARG A 210 1.70 -0.63 -13.75
CA ARG A 210 0.97 -1.58 -12.92
C ARG A 210 0.03 -2.39 -13.80
N LEU A 211 0.14 -3.71 -13.72
CA LEU A 211 -0.69 -4.66 -14.47
C LEU A 211 -1.55 -5.46 -13.49
N THR A 212 -2.78 -5.78 -13.86
CA THR A 212 -3.67 -6.58 -13.02
C THR A 212 -3.39 -8.06 -13.23
N LEU A 213 -3.13 -8.81 -12.16
CA LEU A 213 -2.94 -10.26 -12.21
C LEU A 213 -4.22 -11.04 -11.90
N THR A 214 -5.13 -10.43 -11.15
CA THR A 214 -6.36 -11.09 -10.72
C THR A 214 -7.25 -11.48 -11.89
N ALA A 215 -7.64 -12.75 -11.90
CA ALA A 215 -8.72 -13.26 -12.73
C ALA A 215 -10.05 -13.14 -11.98
N SER A 216 -11.15 -13.27 -12.71
CA SER A 216 -12.49 -13.34 -12.12
C SER A 216 -13.30 -14.43 -12.78
N GLY A 217 -13.84 -15.34 -11.97
CA GLY A 217 -14.71 -16.40 -12.45
C GLY A 217 -15.07 -17.40 -11.37
N ALA A 218 -14.21 -17.56 -10.37
CA ALA A 218 -14.45 -18.46 -9.27
C ALA A 218 -15.63 -18.01 -8.37
N GLY A 219 -16.39 -18.97 -7.86
CA GLY A 219 -17.39 -18.73 -6.83
C GLY A 219 -16.74 -18.20 -5.55
N VAL A 220 -17.28 -17.11 -5.01
CA VAL A 220 -16.79 -16.50 -3.76
C VAL A 220 -17.57 -17.06 -2.58
N LEU A 221 -16.89 -17.88 -1.77
CA LEU A 221 -17.46 -18.45 -0.55
C LEU A 221 -17.80 -17.37 0.47
N LYS A 222 -18.90 -17.57 1.20
CA LYS A 222 -19.46 -16.60 2.15
C LYS A 222 -18.63 -16.49 3.42
N ASP A 223 -18.54 -15.29 3.99
CA ASP A 223 -18.01 -14.97 5.32
C ASP A 223 -16.58 -15.47 5.60
N ASN A 224 -15.67 -15.34 4.61
CA ASN A 224 -14.25 -15.65 4.72
C ASN A 224 -13.40 -14.37 4.93
N ASP A 225 -12.16 -14.52 5.43
CA ASP A 225 -11.24 -13.39 5.64
C ASP A 225 -10.62 -12.85 4.34
N GLY A 226 -10.72 -13.61 3.25
CA GLY A 226 -10.36 -13.15 1.92
C GLY A 226 -10.57 -14.19 0.82
N HIS A 227 -10.59 -13.72 -0.42
CA HIS A 227 -10.62 -14.52 -1.63
C HIS A 227 -9.59 -13.97 -2.63
N LEU A 228 -8.62 -14.79 -3.04
CA LEU A 228 -7.61 -14.45 -4.04
C LEU A 228 -7.74 -15.37 -5.25
N GLU A 229 -7.91 -14.80 -6.43
CA GLU A 229 -8.03 -15.53 -7.69
C GLU A 229 -6.97 -15.04 -8.69
N LEU A 230 -6.13 -15.95 -9.19
CA LEU A 230 -5.07 -15.68 -10.18
C LEU A 230 -5.21 -16.54 -11.45
N GLY A 231 -6.20 -17.43 -11.48
CA GLY A 231 -6.48 -18.38 -12.56
C GLY A 231 -7.46 -19.46 -12.09
N SER A 232 -7.92 -20.32 -13.00
CA SER A 232 -8.95 -21.33 -12.68
C SER A 232 -8.53 -22.34 -11.63
N GLU A 233 -7.25 -22.73 -11.63
CA GLU A 233 -6.67 -23.65 -10.65
C GLU A 233 -5.91 -22.91 -9.53
N GLN A 234 -6.00 -21.59 -9.50
CA GLN A 234 -5.19 -20.72 -8.65
C GLN A 234 -6.11 -19.78 -7.88
N VAL A 235 -7.00 -20.39 -7.12
CA VAL A 235 -7.97 -19.72 -6.26
C VAL A 235 -7.71 -20.12 -4.81
N TRP A 236 -7.54 -19.14 -3.93
CA TRP A 236 -7.39 -19.36 -2.50
C TRP A 236 -8.50 -18.66 -1.74
N VAL A 237 -9.14 -19.40 -0.83
CA VAL A 237 -10.07 -18.84 0.16
C VAL A 237 -9.41 -18.89 1.53
N PHE A 238 -9.45 -17.78 2.24
CA PHE A 238 -8.83 -17.66 3.56
C PHE A 238 -9.90 -17.75 4.64
N PRO A 239 -9.92 -18.83 5.46
CA PRO A 239 -10.98 -19.02 6.45
C PRO A 239 -10.98 -17.93 7.51
N LYS A 240 -12.19 -17.48 7.86
CA LYS A 240 -12.41 -16.42 8.83
C LYS A 240 -11.99 -16.82 10.25
N GLY A 241 -11.40 -15.89 10.99
CA GLY A 241 -11.14 -16.03 12.42
C GLY A 241 -9.97 -16.97 12.75
N THR A 242 -9.15 -17.32 11.76
CA THR A 242 -7.96 -18.16 11.99
C THR A 242 -6.80 -17.39 12.60
N GLY A 243 -6.78 -16.06 12.47
CA GLY A 243 -5.66 -15.20 12.90
C GLY A 243 -4.35 -15.46 12.13
N LYS A 244 -4.37 -16.33 11.12
CA LYS A 244 -3.18 -16.75 10.37
C LYS A 244 -2.73 -15.65 9.42
N THR A 245 -1.42 -15.51 9.27
CA THR A 245 -0.82 -14.69 8.22
C THR A 245 -0.48 -15.56 7.01
N TYR A 246 -0.82 -15.08 5.82
CA TYR A 246 -0.47 -15.73 4.56
C TYR A 246 0.38 -14.82 3.68
N TYR A 247 1.14 -15.42 2.79
CA TYR A 247 2.02 -14.75 1.85
C TYR A 247 1.81 -15.31 0.45
N LEU A 248 1.81 -14.44 -0.56
CA LEU A 248 1.86 -14.81 -1.97
C LEU A 248 3.30 -14.63 -2.48
N LYS A 249 3.80 -15.59 -3.25
CA LYS A 249 5.00 -15.45 -4.09
C LYS A 249 4.69 -15.96 -5.49
N GLY A 250 5.53 -15.62 -6.47
CA GLY A 250 5.36 -16.15 -7.80
C GLY A 250 6.58 -16.05 -8.69
N LYS A 251 6.46 -16.61 -9.88
CA LYS A 251 7.41 -16.46 -10.98
C LYS A 251 6.67 -16.12 -12.25
N ILE A 252 7.27 -15.24 -13.04
CA ILE A 252 6.80 -14.88 -14.37
C ILE A 252 7.92 -15.15 -15.36
N ARG A 253 7.65 -15.97 -16.36
CA ARG A 253 8.61 -16.35 -17.39
C ARG A 253 8.09 -15.98 -18.77
N VAL A 254 8.87 -15.22 -19.51
CA VAL A 254 8.63 -14.90 -20.93
C VAL A 254 9.71 -15.58 -21.74
N GLU A 255 9.32 -16.48 -22.64
CA GLU A 255 10.26 -17.18 -23.51
C GLU A 255 10.84 -16.22 -24.58
N PRO A 256 12.10 -16.41 -25.00
CA PRO A 256 12.66 -15.65 -26.10
C PRO A 256 11.89 -15.89 -27.41
N THR A 257 11.43 -14.82 -28.05
CA THR A 257 10.79 -14.88 -29.38
C THR A 257 11.76 -14.61 -30.52
N GLY A 258 12.90 -13.96 -30.23
CA GLY A 258 13.82 -13.43 -31.23
C GLY A 258 13.47 -12.02 -31.73
N ASP A 259 12.31 -11.48 -31.30
CA ASP A 259 11.86 -10.14 -31.70
C ASP A 259 12.71 -9.05 -31.01
N ARG A 260 13.19 -8.09 -31.81
CA ARG A 260 14.00 -6.99 -31.30
C ARG A 260 13.16 -6.10 -30.37
N GLY A 261 13.66 -5.86 -29.16
CA GLY A 261 13.01 -5.00 -28.16
C GLY A 261 12.03 -5.74 -27.24
N GLN A 262 11.69 -7.00 -27.54
CA GLN A 262 10.89 -7.81 -26.64
C GLN A 262 11.75 -8.37 -25.51
N TRP A 263 11.31 -8.15 -24.27
CA TRP A 263 11.93 -8.75 -23.10
C TRP A 263 11.69 -10.25 -23.05
N SER A 264 12.71 -11.00 -22.63
CA SER A 264 12.58 -12.39 -22.23
C SER A 264 13.41 -12.65 -20.97
N GLY A 265 12.98 -13.62 -20.17
CA GLY A 265 13.60 -13.93 -18.88
C GLY A 265 12.61 -14.48 -17.87
N THR A 266 13.11 -14.75 -16.66
CA THR A 266 12.32 -15.20 -15.52
C THR A 266 12.43 -14.21 -14.37
N LEU A 267 11.31 -13.60 -13.97
CA LEU A 267 11.22 -12.76 -12.77
C LEU A 267 10.76 -13.61 -11.59
N ASP A 268 11.64 -13.78 -10.60
CA ASP A 268 11.30 -14.34 -9.29
C ASP A 268 10.74 -13.23 -8.40
N LEU A 269 9.44 -13.31 -8.07
CA LEU A 269 8.74 -12.28 -7.32
C LEU A 269 8.85 -12.56 -5.81
N PRO A 270 9.42 -11.63 -5.01
CA PRO A 270 9.50 -11.79 -3.57
C PRO A 270 8.13 -11.97 -2.92
N ARG A 271 8.10 -12.68 -1.79
CA ARG A 271 6.86 -12.91 -1.05
C ARG A 271 6.25 -11.59 -0.57
N VAL A 272 4.93 -11.48 -0.65
CA VAL A 272 4.14 -10.35 -0.14
C VAL A 272 3.05 -10.85 0.78
N LYS A 273 2.82 -10.17 1.91
CA LYS A 273 1.76 -10.53 2.85
C LYS A 273 0.38 -10.33 2.20
N ILE A 274 -0.51 -11.30 2.33
CA ILE A 274 -1.89 -11.18 1.83
C ILE A 274 -2.70 -10.35 2.84
N PRO A 275 -3.35 -9.26 2.41
CA PRO A 275 -4.09 -8.36 3.29
C PRO A 275 -5.47 -8.94 3.61
N ILE A 276 -5.51 -9.97 4.45
CA ILE A 276 -6.73 -10.58 4.95
C ILE A 276 -7.06 -10.11 6.37
N GLY A 277 -8.34 -10.19 6.74
CA GLY A 277 -8.77 -10.11 8.14
C GLY A 277 -8.38 -8.83 8.87
N ARG A 278 -9.01 -7.69 8.54
CA ARG A 278 -9.15 -6.55 9.46
C ARG A 278 -10.52 -5.88 9.33
N LYS A 279 -11.36 -6.09 10.34
CA LYS A 279 -12.28 -5.09 10.88
C LYS A 279 -11.98 -4.97 12.37
#